data_AF-A0A1H3W3N1-F1
#
_entry.id   AF-A0A1H3W3N1-F1
#
_cell.length_a   1.000
_cell.length_b   1.000
_cell.length_c   1.000
_cell.angle_alpha   90.00
_cell.angle_beta   90.00
_cell.angle_gamma   90.00
#
_symmetry.space_group_name_H-M   'P 1'
#
loop_
_entity.id
_entity.type
_entity.pdbx_description
1 polymer ?
#
loop_
_entity_poly.entity_id
_entity_poly.type
_entity_poly.pdbx_seq_one_letter_code
_entity_poly.pdbx_strand_id
1 'polypeptide(L)'
;MNQSLPPPNSIKSFLLSELIKGHTISEKTQNWNSFRSRLSELNQKITISFKWVEFKNSFGHPGRYRVHFLEETEKEKAIELYKKLVETPVKL
;
A
#
# COMPACT_ATOMS: atom_id res chain seq x y z
N MET A 1 0.49 -12.73 -16.43
CA MET A 1 1.31 -11.74 -17.17
C MET A 1 2.24 -11.04 -16.17
N ASN A 2 3.54 -11.34 -16.20
CA ASN A 2 4.54 -10.67 -15.37
C ASN A 2 4.95 -9.36 -16.04
N GLN A 3 4.15 -8.30 -15.87
CA GLN A 3 4.61 -6.95 -16.23
C GLN A 3 5.64 -6.51 -15.19
N SER A 4 6.90 -6.36 -15.61
CA SER A 4 7.96 -5.82 -14.76
C SER A 4 7.69 -4.32 -14.55
N LEU A 5 7.25 -3.96 -13.34
CA LEU A 5 7.06 -2.57 -12.95
C LEU A 5 8.44 -1.90 -12.75
N PRO A 6 8.64 -0.65 -13.19
CA PRO A 6 9.90 0.07 -12.92
C PRO A 6 10.12 0.18 -11.40
N PRO A 7 11.37 0.29 -10.92
CA PRO A 7 11.64 0.31 -9.48
C PRO A 7 10.95 1.50 -8.79
N PRO A 8 10.37 1.32 -7.59
CA PRO A 8 9.72 2.40 -6.86
C PRO A 8 10.75 3.44 -6.41
N ASN A 9 10.47 4.70 -6.69
CA ASN A 9 11.31 5.86 -6.36
C ASN A 9 10.86 6.62 -5.10
N SER A 10 9.77 6.19 -4.46
CA SER A 10 9.19 6.85 -3.28
C SER A 10 8.45 5.83 -2.41
N ILE A 11 8.14 6.22 -1.17
CA ILE A 11 7.32 5.40 -0.27
C ILE A 11 5.93 5.13 -0.87
N LYS A 12 5.33 6.09 -1.58
CA LYS A 12 4.01 5.92 -2.22
C LYS A 12 4.06 4.86 -3.32
N SER A 13 5.05 4.97 -4.21
CA SER A 13 5.24 4.00 -5.29
C SER A 13 5.56 2.63 -4.69
N PHE A 14 6.40 2.54 -3.65
CA PHE A 14 6.65 1.27 -2.97
C PHE A 14 5.36 0.61 -2.45
N LEU A 15 4.56 1.33 -1.64
CA LEU A 15 3.31 0.79 -1.08
C LEU A 15 2.34 0.34 -2.18
N LEU A 16 2.21 1.14 -3.23
CA LEU A 16 1.36 0.83 -4.36
C LEU A 16 1.86 -0.40 -5.13
N SER A 17 3.18 -0.56 -5.28
CA SER A 17 3.77 -1.74 -5.94
C SER A 17 3.50 -3.03 -5.18
N GLU A 18 3.54 -3.00 -3.84
CA GLU A 18 3.25 -4.16 -3.00
C GLU A 18 1.77 -4.53 -3.11
N LEU A 19 0.88 -3.55 -3.07
CA LEU A 19 -0.56 -3.74 -3.30
C LEU A 19 -0.86 -4.35 -4.68
N ILE A 20 -0.21 -3.87 -5.75
CA ILE A 20 -0.40 -4.38 -7.12
C ILE A 20 0.06 -5.84 -7.24
N LYS A 21 1.15 -6.21 -6.56
CA LYS A 21 1.63 -7.60 -6.49
C LYS A 21 0.69 -8.54 -5.72
N GLY A 22 -0.36 -8.00 -5.10
CA GLY A 22 -1.28 -8.75 -4.26
C GLY A 22 -0.78 -8.95 -2.83
N HIS A 23 0.31 -8.27 -2.45
CA HIS A 23 0.75 -8.28 -1.07
C HIS A 23 -0.15 -7.40 -0.22
N THR A 24 -0.40 -7.85 1.01
CA THR A 24 -1.11 -7.06 1.99
C THR A 24 -0.15 -6.22 2.81
N ILE A 25 -0.48 -4.96 3.05
CA ILE A 25 0.35 -4.04 3.82
C ILE A 25 -0.34 -3.62 5.11
N SER A 26 0.44 -3.35 6.16
CA SER A 26 -0.07 -2.91 7.45
C SER A 26 0.94 -2.02 8.14
N GLU A 27 0.49 -1.23 9.10
CA GLU A 27 1.40 -0.45 9.97
C GLU A 27 2.33 -1.33 10.79
N LYS A 28 1.95 -2.58 11.06
CA LYS A 28 2.82 -3.53 11.75
C LYS A 28 3.97 -4.01 10.89
N THR A 29 3.75 -4.15 9.58
CA THR A 29 4.77 -4.61 8.63
C THR A 29 5.58 -3.43 8.07
N GLN A 30 4.99 -2.24 8.01
CA GLN A 30 5.61 -1.01 7.53
C GLN A 30 5.66 0.01 8.67
N ASN A 31 6.74 -0.02 9.45
CA ASN A 31 6.91 0.81 10.65
C ASN A 31 7.32 2.26 10.32
N TRP A 32 6.67 2.86 9.31
CA TRP A 32 6.95 4.23 8.89
C TRP A 32 5.90 5.17 9.48
N ASN A 33 6.33 6.25 10.14
CA ASN A 33 5.45 7.28 10.69
C ASN A 33 4.50 7.89 9.63
N SER A 34 4.89 7.85 8.36
CA SER A 34 4.09 8.38 7.24
C SER A 34 3.18 7.33 6.59
N PHE A 35 3.15 6.08 7.03
CA PHE A 35 2.36 5.02 6.37
C PHE A 35 0.89 5.41 6.22
N ARG A 36 0.24 5.84 7.30
CA ARG A 36 -1.17 6.25 7.30
C ARG A 36 -1.47 7.39 6.33
N SER A 37 -0.60 8.41 6.31
CA SER A 37 -0.79 9.57 5.44
C SER A 37 -0.60 9.21 3.97
N ARG A 38 0.45 8.43 3.65
CA ARG A 38 0.69 7.94 2.29
C ARG A 38 -0.42 7.03 1.79
N LEU A 39 -0.93 6.15 2.65
CA LEU A 39 -2.04 5.29 2.31
C LEU A 39 -3.33 6.07 2.08
N SER A 40 -3.61 7.07 2.91
CA SER A 40 -4.77 7.97 2.74
C SER A 40 -4.71 8.72 1.41
N GLU A 41 -3.54 9.25 1.04
CA GLU A 41 -3.33 9.91 -0.26
C GLU A 41 -3.53 8.97 -1.46
N LEU A 42 -3.14 7.69 -1.34
CA LEU A 42 -3.40 6.68 -2.37
C LEU A 42 -4.90 6.33 -2.41
N ASN A 43 -5.54 6.20 -1.26
CA ASN A 43 -6.96 5.83 -1.15
C ASN A 43 -7.92 6.89 -1.72
N GLN A 44 -7.45 8.14 -1.87
CA GLN A 44 -8.17 9.20 -2.58
C GLN A 44 -8.22 8.98 -4.11
N LYS A 45 -7.32 8.16 -4.65
CA LYS A 45 -7.15 7.95 -6.10
C LYS A 45 -7.57 6.56 -6.55
N ILE A 46 -7.40 5.56 -5.69
CA ILE A 46 -7.77 4.17 -5.89
C ILE A 46 -8.44 3.66 -4.63
N THR A 47 -9.36 2.70 -4.75
CA THR A 47 -9.99 2.12 -3.56
C THR A 47 -9.08 1.06 -2.95
N ILE A 48 -8.64 1.29 -1.71
CA ILE A 48 -7.82 0.36 -0.94
C ILE A 48 -8.67 -0.21 0.19
N SER A 49 -9.11 -1.45 0.01
CA SER A 49 -9.86 -2.21 1.01
C SER A 49 -8.98 -2.54 2.22
N PHE A 50 -9.63 -2.82 3.36
CA PHE A 50 -8.94 -3.32 4.54
C PHE A 50 -9.77 -4.37 5.27
N LYS A 51 -9.07 -5.24 6.00
CA LYS A 51 -9.65 -6.15 6.98
C LYS A 51 -9.02 -5.94 8.35
N TRP A 52 -9.80 -6.18 9.39
CA TRP A 52 -9.28 -6.22 10.75
C TRP A 52 -8.62 -7.57 11.00
N VAL A 53 -7.41 -7.54 11.52
CA VAL A 53 -6.70 -8.73 11.99
C VAL A 53 -6.54 -8.61 13.49
N GLU A 54 -7.08 -9.58 14.20
CA GLU A 54 -6.94 -9.71 15.64
C GLU A 54 -5.58 -10.31 15.98
N PHE A 55 -4.97 -9.85 17.07
CA PHE A 55 -3.73 -10.39 17.59
C PHE A 55 -3.71 -10.28 19.11
N LYS A 56 -2.91 -11.12 19.76
CA LYS A 56 -2.54 -10.92 21.17
C LYS A 56 -1.18 -10.26 21.24
N ASN A 57 -1.05 -9.21 22.04
CA ASN A 57 0.26 -8.60 22.29
C ASN A 57 1.10 -9.47 23.23
N SER A 58 2.35 -9.08 23.47
CA SER A 58 3.28 -9.82 24.35
C SER A 58 2.81 -9.91 25.81
N PHE A 59 1.84 -9.08 26.22
CA PHE A 59 1.21 -9.09 27.54
C PHE A 59 -0.09 -9.91 27.59
N GLY A 60 -0.45 -10.59 26.50
CA GLY A 60 -1.64 -11.42 26.41
C GLY A 60 -2.95 -10.67 26.16
N HIS A 61 -2.92 -9.34 26.03
CA HIS A 61 -4.11 -8.54 25.75
C HIS A 61 -4.51 -8.61 24.27
N PRO A 62 -5.82 -8.71 23.97
CA PRO A 62 -6.30 -8.68 22.60
C PRO A 62 -6.14 -7.28 22.01
N GLY A 63 -5.72 -7.23 20.76
CA GLY A 63 -5.66 -6.03 19.94
C GLY A 63 -6.09 -6.34 18.52
N ARG A 64 -6.31 -5.29 17.73
CA ARG A 64 -6.61 -5.43 16.30
C ARG A 64 -5.86 -4.39 15.50
N TYR A 65 -5.47 -4.74 14.29
CA TYR A 65 -4.85 -3.82 13.33
C TYR A 65 -5.46 -4.00 11.95
N ARG A 66 -5.28 -2.99 11.10
CA ARG A 66 -5.76 -3.03 9.72
C ARG A 66 -4.71 -3.63 8.82
N VAL A 67 -5.15 -4.56 7.99
CA VAL A 67 -4.39 -5.10 6.87
C VAL A 67 -5.06 -4.62 5.60
N HIS A 68 -4.32 -3.88 4.79
CA HIS A 68 -4.79 -3.23 3.59
C HIS A 68 -4.42 -4.06 2.36
N PHE A 69 -5.33 -4.09 1.40
CA PHE A 69 -5.19 -4.86 0.17
C PHE A 69 -5.91 -4.14 -0.98
N LEU A 70 -5.57 -4.56 -2.20
CA LEU A 70 -6.17 -4.03 -3.40
C LEU A 70 -7.11 -5.08 -3.99
N GLU A 71 -8.34 -4.67 -4.31
CA GLU A 71 -9.28 -5.51 -5.06
C GLU A 71 -8.80 -5.68 -6.50
N GLU A 72 -9.14 -6.80 -7.12
CA GLU A 72 -8.73 -7.07 -8.50
C GLU A 72 -9.28 -6.04 -9.49
N THR A 73 -10.48 -5.50 -9.22
CA THR A 73 -11.12 -4.44 -10.01
C THR A 73 -10.36 -3.11 -10.01
N GLU A 74 -9.53 -2.86 -8.99
CA GLU A 74 -8.75 -1.62 -8.87
C GLU A 74 -7.31 -1.79 -9.38
N LYS A 75 -6.92 -3.00 -9.78
CA LYS A 75 -5.55 -3.33 -10.19
C LYS A 75 -5.07 -2.53 -11.40
N GLU A 76 -5.91 -2.37 -12.41
CA GLU A 76 -5.55 -1.60 -13.62
C GLU A 76 -5.32 -0.12 -13.30
N LYS A 77 -6.23 0.49 -12.52
CA LYS A 77 -6.09 1.89 -12.06
C LYS A 77 -4.84 2.08 -11.20
N ALA A 78 -4.55 1.11 -10.33
CA ALA A 78 -3.34 1.14 -9.50
C ALA A 78 -2.06 1.09 -10.34
N ILE A 79 -2.02 0.25 -11.39
CA ILE A 79 -0.89 0.19 -12.33
C ILE A 79 -0.71 1.52 -13.06
N GLU A 80 -1.81 2.13 -13.53
CA GLU A 80 -1.75 3.43 -14.21
C GLU A 80 -1.24 4.54 -13.27
N LEU A 81 -1.74 4.57 -12.03
CA LEU A 81 -1.28 5.50 -11.00
C LEU A 81 0.20 5.28 -10.68
N TYR A 82 0.64 4.02 -10.62
CA TYR A 82 2.02 3.67 -10.35
C TYR A 82 2.97 4.22 -11.42
N LYS A 83 2.62 4.05 -12.69
CA LYS A 83 3.40 4.60 -13.81
C LYS A 83 3.54 6.12 -13.68
N LYS A 84 2.43 6.82 -13.42
CA LYS A 84 2.44 8.28 -13.19
C LYS A 84 3.37 8.68 -12.04
N LEU A 85 3.35 7.94 -10.92
CA LEU A 85 4.20 8.23 -9.76
C LEU A 85 5.69 8.03 -10.03
N VAL A 86 6.05 7.03 -10.84
CA VAL A 86 7.46 6.74 -11.16
C VAL A 86 7.99 7.67 -12.26
N GLU A 87 7.16 8.03 -13.23
CA GLU A 87 7.52 8.92 -14.35
C GLU A 87 7.59 10.40 -13.94
N THR A 88 6.92 10.81 -12.86
CA THR A 88 7.00 12.21 -12.40
C THR A 88 8.33 12.41 -11.66
N PRO A 89 9.31 13.15 -12.22
CA PRO A 89 10.55 13.44 -11.50
C PRO A 89 10.23 14.30 -10.29
N VAL A 90 10.73 13.89 -9.12
CA VAL A 90 10.77 14.75 -7.94
C VAL A 90 11.64 15.95 -8.32
N LYS A 91 11.01 17.10 -8.58
CA LYS A 91 11.74 18.37 -8.69
C LYS A 91 12.34 18.63 -7.31
N LEU A 92 13.66 18.45 -7.21
CA LEU A 92 14.48 18.89 -6.08
C LEU A 92 14.53 20.43 -6.06
#